data_AF-A0A259DZD5-F1
#
_entry.id   AF-A0A259DZD5-F1
#
_cell.length_a   1.000
_cell.length_b   1.000
_cell.length_c   1.000
_cell.angle_alpha   90.00
_cell.angle_beta   90.00
_cell.angle_gamma   90.00
#
_symmetry.space_group_name_H-M   'P 1'
#
loop_
_entity.id
_entity.type
_entity.pdbx_description
1 polymer ?
#
loop_
_entity_poly.entity_id
_entity_poly.type
_entity_poly.pdbx_seq_one_letter_code
_entity_poly.pdbx_strand_id
1 'polypeptide(L)'
;MQEPVVDPLSFGWYDSLWLRRYFEAKAVIARVAPGRLAEFNAAMQVFKTDPSYEVRYVSAFLDNAKRAAIKEAITAIPREQLEFHELEKFGRLVVHDWPPFTALQAEITGLVSELAGERLEPCYNFLSLYSRRGVCETHLDTPSAKWTFDICVDQSDPWPISFTSIIDWPETSDDLVDEWRAVKEGRADHAVHTLTLEPGDALLFSGASQWHWRDPIPPARGRTFCDLLFFHYIPEGTSELVQPRNWAKLFNVPELAEIKGIELAV
;
A
#
# COMPACT_ATOMS: atom_id res chain seq x y z
N MET A 1 26.47 2.51 21.74
CA MET A 1 25.19 2.85 21.09
C MET A 1 24.36 1.59 21.16
N GLN A 2 23.29 1.60 21.96
CA GLN A 2 22.34 0.49 21.96
C GLN A 2 21.56 0.57 20.65
N GLU A 3 21.50 -0.55 19.91
CA GLU A 3 20.56 -0.71 18.81
C GLU A 3 19.14 -0.40 19.31
N PRO A 4 18.29 0.25 18.51
CA PRO A 4 16.91 0.50 18.91
C PRO A 4 16.26 -0.84 19.21
N VAL A 5 15.64 -0.95 20.39
CA VAL A 5 14.82 -2.09 20.76
C VAL A 5 13.62 -2.10 19.81
N VAL A 6 13.71 -2.92 18.75
CA VAL A 6 12.57 -3.22 17.90
C VAL A 6 11.56 -3.93 18.80
N ASP A 7 10.37 -3.35 18.95
CA ASP A 7 9.26 -4.01 19.64
C ASP A 7 9.09 -5.40 19.01
N PRO A 8 9.27 -6.50 19.77
CA PRO A 8 9.09 -7.85 19.26
C PRO A 8 7.66 -8.13 18.76
N LEU A 9 6.72 -7.21 18.99
CA LEU A 9 5.33 -7.24 18.52
C LEU A 9 5.06 -6.33 17.30
N SER A 10 6.07 -5.65 16.76
CA SER A 10 5.98 -4.99 15.45
C SER A 10 6.47 -5.99 14.40
N PHE A 11 5.72 -6.20 13.31
CA PHE A 11 6.21 -7.03 12.21
C PHE A 11 7.42 -6.39 11.47
N GLY A 12 7.96 -5.29 11.98
CA GLY A 12 9.13 -4.61 11.45
C GLY A 12 8.84 -3.67 10.27
N TRP A 13 7.72 -3.84 9.55
CA TRP A 13 7.24 -2.86 8.56
C TRP A 13 5.94 -2.17 9.00
N TYR A 14 5.73 -0.96 8.47
CA TYR A 14 4.80 0.05 9.00
C TYR A 14 3.32 -0.30 8.79
N ASP A 15 2.98 -1.00 7.71
CA ASP A 15 1.59 -1.35 7.36
C ASP A 15 1.10 -2.69 7.94
N SER A 16 1.93 -3.34 8.73
CA SER A 16 1.60 -4.63 9.35
C SER A 16 0.50 -4.58 10.42
N LEU A 17 0.11 -3.39 10.88
CA LEU A 17 -0.88 -3.23 11.94
C LEU A 17 -2.23 -3.85 11.58
N TRP A 18 -2.62 -3.82 10.30
CA TRP A 18 -3.88 -4.43 9.87
C TRP A 18 -3.84 -5.94 10.00
N LEU A 19 -2.76 -6.56 9.52
CA LEU A 19 -2.57 -8.01 9.58
C LEU A 19 -2.49 -8.48 11.04
N ARG A 20 -1.86 -7.67 11.92
CA ARG A 20 -1.92 -7.90 13.36
C ARG A 20 -3.34 -7.99 13.88
N ARG A 21 -4.18 -7.00 13.55
CA ARG A 21 -5.59 -6.97 13.98
C ARG A 21 -6.35 -8.16 13.42
N TYR A 22 -6.09 -8.54 12.17
CA TYR A 22 -6.67 -9.72 11.54
C TYR A 22 -6.34 -11.01 12.30
N PHE A 23 -5.07 -11.23 12.67
CA PHE A 23 -4.70 -12.40 13.48
C PHE A 23 -5.30 -12.37 14.89
N GLU A 24 -5.29 -11.19 15.55
CA GLU A 24 -5.95 -10.99 16.85
C GLU A 24 -7.44 -11.34 16.77
N ALA A 25 -8.14 -10.91 15.70
CA ALA A 25 -9.55 -11.20 15.48
C ALA A 25 -9.80 -12.69 15.26
N LYS A 26 -9.00 -13.37 14.43
CA LYS A 26 -9.09 -14.83 14.26
C LYS A 26 -8.96 -15.55 15.61
N ALA A 27 -7.98 -15.16 16.43
CA ALA A 27 -7.75 -15.76 17.73
C ALA A 27 -8.91 -15.53 18.70
N VAL A 28 -9.47 -14.31 18.74
CA VAL A 28 -10.67 -13.99 19.55
C VAL A 28 -11.86 -14.83 19.08
N ILE A 29 -12.18 -14.82 17.79
CA ILE A 29 -13.32 -15.56 17.24
C ILE A 29 -13.19 -17.06 17.48
N ALA A 30 -12.01 -17.64 17.24
CA ALA A 30 -11.77 -19.06 17.49
C ALA A 30 -12.04 -19.45 18.95
N ARG A 31 -11.75 -18.55 19.89
CA ARG A 31 -11.95 -18.75 21.33
C ARG A 31 -13.41 -18.56 21.78
N VAL A 32 -14.06 -17.48 21.34
CA VAL A 32 -15.37 -17.06 21.88
C VAL A 32 -16.56 -17.44 21.01
N ALA A 33 -16.34 -17.60 19.70
CA ALA A 33 -17.38 -17.88 18.72
C ALA A 33 -16.84 -18.74 17.55
N PRO A 34 -16.33 -19.96 17.79
CA PRO A 34 -15.65 -20.76 16.75
C PRO A 34 -16.52 -21.04 15.51
N GLY A 35 -17.84 -21.12 15.67
CA GLY A 35 -18.78 -21.25 14.55
C GLY A 35 -18.82 -20.04 13.59
N ARG A 36 -18.29 -18.88 14.00
CA ARG A 36 -18.16 -17.67 13.18
C ARG A 36 -16.80 -17.55 12.49
N LEU A 37 -15.83 -18.39 12.82
CA LEU A 37 -14.48 -18.29 12.23
C LEU A 37 -14.50 -18.56 10.72
N ALA A 38 -15.31 -19.52 10.27
CA ALA A 38 -15.46 -19.81 8.85
C ALA A 38 -16.07 -18.63 8.08
N GLU A 39 -17.06 -17.94 8.68
CA GLU A 39 -17.69 -16.74 8.11
C GLU A 39 -16.69 -15.58 8.01
N PHE A 40 -15.91 -15.35 9.07
CA PHE A 40 -14.85 -14.34 9.08
C PHE A 40 -13.79 -14.60 8.00
N ASN A 41 -13.27 -15.82 7.94
CA ASN A 41 -12.26 -16.19 6.94
C ASN A 41 -12.80 -16.11 5.52
N ALA A 42 -14.07 -16.48 5.30
CA ALA A 42 -14.72 -16.37 4.00
C ALA A 42 -14.86 -14.90 3.56
N ALA A 43 -15.26 -14.00 4.47
CA ALA A 43 -15.34 -12.58 4.19
C ALA A 43 -13.98 -11.99 3.78
N MET A 44 -12.89 -12.40 4.44
CA MET A 44 -11.55 -11.89 4.14
C MET A 44 -10.95 -12.42 2.82
N GLN A 45 -11.55 -13.43 2.18
CA GLN A 45 -11.06 -13.90 0.88
C GLN A 45 -11.11 -12.81 -0.19
N VAL A 46 -12.00 -11.83 -0.05
CA VAL A 46 -12.12 -10.70 -0.99
C VAL A 46 -10.85 -9.86 -1.08
N PHE A 47 -10.00 -9.86 -0.05
CA PHE A 47 -8.72 -9.13 -0.05
C PHE A 47 -7.57 -9.92 -0.66
N LYS A 48 -7.75 -11.22 -0.91
CA LYS A 48 -6.75 -12.03 -1.61
C LYS A 48 -6.70 -11.67 -3.09
N THR A 49 -5.53 -11.85 -3.68
CA THR A 49 -5.31 -11.65 -5.11
C THR A 49 -5.10 -13.00 -5.79
N ASP A 50 -5.58 -13.14 -7.02
CA ASP A 50 -5.34 -14.34 -7.82
C ASP A 50 -3.81 -14.54 -7.98
N PRO A 51 -3.25 -15.72 -7.67
CA PRO A 51 -1.81 -15.98 -7.79
C PRO A 51 -1.24 -15.78 -9.19
N SER A 52 -2.09 -15.81 -10.23
CA SER A 52 -1.71 -15.55 -11.62
C SER A 52 -1.69 -14.07 -12.00
N TYR A 53 -2.07 -13.17 -11.10
CA TYR A 53 -2.02 -11.74 -11.36
C TYR A 53 -0.57 -11.28 -11.56
N GLU A 54 -0.36 -10.49 -12.61
CA GLU A 54 0.90 -9.81 -12.90
C GLU A 54 0.66 -8.30 -12.90
N VAL A 55 1.66 -7.55 -12.44
CA VAL A 55 1.63 -6.07 -12.40
C VAL A 55 1.27 -5.52 -13.78
N ARG A 56 0.26 -4.64 -13.83
CA ARG A 56 -0.15 -4.00 -15.08
C ARG A 56 0.59 -2.68 -15.24
N TYR A 57 1.34 -2.56 -16.33
CA TYR A 57 2.04 -1.32 -16.68
C TYR A 57 1.22 -0.52 -17.70
N VAL A 58 1.11 0.79 -17.48
CA VAL A 58 0.37 1.72 -18.33
C VAL A 58 1.32 2.83 -18.80
N SER A 59 1.81 2.71 -20.04
CA SER A 59 2.67 3.72 -20.66
C SER A 59 1.90 5.02 -20.90
N ALA A 60 2.53 6.17 -20.64
CA ALA A 60 1.99 7.48 -20.99
C ALA A 60 0.55 7.71 -20.49
N PHE A 61 0.24 7.20 -19.30
CA PHE A 61 -1.03 7.44 -18.62
C PHE A 61 -1.31 8.94 -18.47
N LEU A 62 -0.30 9.71 -18.04
CA LEU A 62 -0.31 11.17 -18.09
C LEU A 62 0.37 11.63 -19.39
N ASP A 63 -0.43 12.10 -20.34
CA ASP A 63 0.11 12.89 -21.44
C ASP A 63 0.74 14.21 -20.92
N ASN A 64 1.45 14.92 -21.81
CA ASN A 64 2.14 16.15 -21.44
C ASN A 64 1.23 17.22 -20.82
N ALA A 65 -0.03 17.32 -21.26
CA ALA A 65 -0.97 18.32 -20.74
C ALA A 65 -1.47 17.92 -19.34
N LYS A 66 -1.87 16.66 -19.16
CA LYS A 66 -2.25 16.12 -17.84
C LYS A 66 -1.11 16.22 -16.84
N ARG A 67 0.11 15.85 -17.25
CA ARG A 67 1.31 15.93 -16.39
C ARG A 67 1.61 17.36 -15.99
N ALA A 68 1.45 18.33 -16.90
CA ALA A 68 1.61 19.75 -16.57
C ALA A 68 0.57 20.22 -15.54
N ALA A 69 -0.70 19.84 -15.71
CA ALA A 69 -1.77 20.17 -14.76
C ALA A 69 -1.55 19.55 -13.37
N ILE A 70 -1.08 18.30 -13.30
CA ILE A 70 -0.72 17.67 -12.02
C ILE A 70 0.44 18.42 -11.36
N LYS A 71 1.48 18.80 -12.10
CA LYS A 71 2.61 19.57 -11.55
C LYS A 71 2.19 20.95 -11.04
N GLU A 72 1.24 21.61 -11.72
CA GLU A 72 0.64 22.85 -11.23
C GLU A 72 -0.14 22.61 -9.93
N ALA A 73 -0.96 21.55 -9.87
CA ALA A 73 -1.68 21.16 -8.66
C ALA A 73 -0.74 20.87 -7.48
N ILE A 74 0.40 20.19 -7.72
CA ILE A 74 1.46 19.96 -6.71
C ILE A 74 2.05 21.28 -6.23
N THR A 75 2.35 22.20 -7.15
CA THR A 75 2.96 23.51 -6.80
C THR A 75 2.00 24.39 -6.00
N ALA A 76 0.68 24.21 -6.19
CA ALA A 76 -0.35 24.93 -5.48
C ALA A 76 -0.59 24.42 -4.04
N ILE A 77 0.00 23.29 -3.65
CA ILE A 77 -0.16 22.72 -2.30
C ILE A 77 0.49 23.66 -1.27
N PRO A 78 -0.28 24.16 -0.28
CA PRO A 78 0.28 24.95 0.80
C PRO A 78 1.27 24.12 1.63
N ARG A 79 2.35 24.74 2.09
CA ARG A 79 3.43 24.03 2.80
C ARG A 79 2.95 23.37 4.09
N GLU A 80 1.94 23.93 4.75
CA GLU A 80 1.30 23.40 5.95
C GLU A 80 0.52 22.11 5.71
N GLN A 81 0.17 21.78 4.46
CA GLN A 81 -0.44 20.52 4.08
C GLN A 81 0.59 19.42 3.80
N LEU A 82 1.88 19.78 3.69
CA LEU A 82 2.95 18.81 3.53
C LEU A 82 3.24 18.15 4.88
N GLU A 83 3.11 16.85 4.93
CA GLU A 83 3.40 16.04 6.10
C GLU A 83 4.90 15.71 6.15
N PHE A 84 5.51 16.01 7.30
CA PHE A 84 6.95 15.88 7.51
C PHE A 84 7.35 14.60 8.27
N HIS A 85 6.37 13.84 8.78
CA HIS A 85 6.61 12.68 9.65
C HIS A 85 7.34 11.53 8.94
N GLU A 86 7.31 11.49 7.61
CA GLU A 86 7.96 10.47 6.79
C GLU A 86 9.36 10.84 6.27
N LEU A 87 9.84 12.06 6.56
CA LEU A 87 11.15 12.52 6.09
C LEU A 87 12.32 11.72 6.64
N GLU A 88 12.26 11.33 7.90
CA GLU A 88 13.36 10.63 8.55
C GLU A 88 13.49 9.20 8.03
N LYS A 89 12.35 8.52 7.87
CA LYS A 89 12.29 7.09 7.52
C LYS A 89 12.38 6.85 6.01
N PHE A 90 11.63 7.60 5.22
CA PHE A 90 11.49 7.36 3.77
C PHE A 90 12.11 8.47 2.91
N GLY A 91 12.48 9.60 3.51
CA GLY A 91 13.06 10.73 2.77
C GLY A 91 12.07 11.47 1.87
N ARG A 92 10.77 11.40 2.17
CA ARG A 92 9.68 12.05 1.43
C ARG A 92 8.84 13.01 2.26
N LEU A 93 8.20 13.95 1.57
CA LEU A 93 7.04 14.68 2.07
C LEU A 93 5.79 14.06 1.46
N VAL A 94 4.71 14.05 2.23
CA VAL A 94 3.44 13.45 1.79
C VAL A 94 2.30 14.44 1.90
N VAL A 95 1.28 14.26 1.06
CA VAL A 95 -0.03 14.92 1.20
C VAL A 95 -1.10 13.88 0.91
N HIS A 96 -1.93 13.59 1.92
CA HIS A 96 -3.08 12.72 1.75
C HIS A 96 -4.29 13.47 1.17
N ASP A 97 -5.02 12.78 0.29
CA ASP A 97 -6.36 13.17 -0.20
C ASP A 97 -6.48 14.64 -0.65
N TRP A 98 -5.48 15.12 -1.39
CA TRP A 98 -5.52 16.46 -1.96
C TRP A 98 -6.68 16.53 -2.97
N PRO A 99 -7.61 17.52 -2.90
CA PRO A 99 -8.88 17.44 -3.62
C PRO A 99 -8.78 17.22 -5.14
N PRO A 100 -7.83 17.86 -5.88
CA PRO A 100 -7.61 17.55 -7.29
C PRO A 100 -7.26 16.07 -7.56
N PHE A 101 -6.50 15.44 -6.66
CA PHE A 101 -6.07 14.04 -6.80
C PHE A 101 -7.18 13.07 -6.40
N THR A 102 -7.99 13.40 -5.39
CA THR A 102 -9.21 12.66 -5.07
C THR A 102 -10.21 12.68 -6.22
N ALA A 103 -10.37 13.83 -6.89
CA ALA A 103 -11.22 13.95 -8.07
C ALA A 103 -10.70 13.08 -9.23
N LEU A 104 -9.38 13.11 -9.50
CA LEU A 104 -8.77 12.27 -10.52
C LEU A 104 -8.89 10.77 -10.20
N GLN A 105 -8.68 10.37 -8.95
CA GLN A 105 -8.84 8.98 -8.50
C GLN A 105 -10.27 8.49 -8.78
N ALA A 106 -11.28 9.29 -8.45
CA ALA A 106 -12.67 8.97 -8.74
C ALA A 106 -12.94 8.85 -10.25
N GLU A 107 -12.37 9.76 -11.07
CA GLU A 107 -12.51 9.74 -12.53
C GLU A 107 -11.97 8.44 -13.15
N ILE A 108 -10.82 7.96 -12.68
CA ILE A 108 -10.15 6.81 -13.31
C ILE A 108 -10.51 5.46 -12.69
N THR A 109 -11.40 5.40 -11.70
CA THR A 109 -11.77 4.16 -11.00
C THR A 109 -12.23 3.05 -11.96
N GLY A 110 -12.94 3.41 -13.03
CA GLY A 110 -13.35 2.46 -14.06
C GLY A 110 -12.17 1.79 -14.77
N LEU A 111 -11.17 2.58 -15.18
CA LEU A 111 -9.94 2.07 -15.78
C LEU A 111 -9.19 1.14 -14.82
N VAL A 112 -9.04 1.54 -13.55
CA VAL A 112 -8.31 0.73 -12.57
C VAL A 112 -9.05 -0.58 -12.28
N SER A 113 -10.39 -0.56 -12.26
CA SER A 113 -11.21 -1.77 -12.15
C SER A 113 -10.99 -2.74 -13.31
N GLU A 114 -10.92 -2.22 -14.55
CA GLU A 114 -10.62 -3.04 -15.74
C GLU A 114 -9.22 -3.68 -15.65
N LEU A 115 -8.22 -2.92 -15.20
CA LEU A 115 -6.85 -3.42 -15.02
C LEU A 115 -6.74 -4.49 -13.92
N ALA A 116 -7.47 -4.31 -12.81
CA ALA A 116 -7.54 -5.26 -11.70
C ALA A 116 -8.34 -6.52 -12.06
N GLY A 117 -9.28 -6.44 -13.00
CA GLY A 117 -10.20 -7.52 -13.33
C GLY A 117 -11.35 -7.70 -12.34
N GLU A 118 -11.59 -6.73 -11.46
CA GLU A 118 -12.69 -6.72 -10.49
C GLU A 118 -13.22 -5.29 -10.29
N ARG A 119 -14.44 -5.14 -9.77
CA ARG A 119 -15.00 -3.79 -9.50
C ARG A 119 -14.37 -3.22 -8.23
N LEU A 120 -13.93 -1.97 -8.32
CA LEU A 120 -13.24 -1.27 -7.24
C LEU A 120 -13.97 -0.01 -6.79
N GLU A 121 -13.72 0.40 -5.55
CA GLU A 121 -14.02 1.73 -5.04
C GLU A 121 -12.74 2.42 -4.52
N PRO A 122 -12.60 3.76 -4.69
CA PRO A 122 -11.49 4.52 -4.11
C PRO A 122 -11.45 4.37 -2.59
N CYS A 123 -10.24 4.21 -2.02
CA CYS A 123 -10.06 4.21 -0.57
C CYS A 123 -9.42 5.51 -0.09
N TYR A 124 -8.15 5.72 -0.41
CA TYR A 124 -7.41 6.96 -0.15
C TYR A 124 -6.35 7.17 -1.23
N ASN A 125 -5.80 8.37 -1.30
CA ASN A 125 -4.66 8.68 -2.15
C ASN A 125 -3.63 9.48 -1.37
N PHE A 126 -2.39 9.44 -1.84
CA PHE A 126 -1.40 10.42 -1.40
C PHE A 126 -0.39 10.75 -2.48
N LEU A 127 0.04 12.01 -2.47
CA LEU A 127 1.20 12.48 -3.20
C LEU A 127 2.45 12.22 -2.36
N SER A 128 3.49 11.70 -2.97
CA SER A 128 4.79 11.46 -2.34
C SER A 128 5.89 12.18 -3.08
N LEU A 129 6.55 13.12 -2.38
CA LEU A 129 7.66 13.92 -2.91
C LEU A 129 8.97 13.42 -2.31
N TYR A 130 9.61 12.47 -2.99
CA TYR A 130 10.89 11.90 -2.55
C TYR A 130 12.05 12.86 -2.82
N SER A 131 12.94 12.97 -1.84
CA SER A 131 14.22 13.69 -1.97
C SER A 131 15.37 12.71 -2.24
N ARG A 132 16.62 13.20 -2.24
CA ARG A 132 17.85 12.38 -2.30
C ARG A 132 17.97 11.28 -1.23
N ARG A 133 17.13 11.31 -0.19
CA ARG A 133 17.07 10.28 0.86
C ARG A 133 16.00 9.21 0.56
N GLY A 134 15.38 9.27 -0.61
CA GLY A 134 14.26 8.43 -0.98
C GLY A 134 14.59 6.95 -0.89
N VAL A 135 13.76 6.22 -0.17
CA VAL A 135 13.82 4.76 -0.05
C VAL A 135 12.41 4.24 0.17
N CYS A 136 12.14 3.04 -0.34
CA CYS A 136 10.91 2.33 -0.06
C CYS A 136 11.30 0.93 0.41
N GLU A 137 11.34 0.73 1.72
CA GLU A 137 11.72 -0.57 2.30
C GLU A 137 10.74 -1.68 1.87
N THR A 138 11.18 -2.93 1.88
CA THR A 138 10.32 -4.09 1.59
C THR A 138 9.13 -4.16 2.53
N HIS A 139 7.92 -4.14 1.96
CA HIS A 139 6.68 -4.21 2.71
C HIS A 139 5.54 -4.82 1.89
N LEU A 140 4.45 -5.16 2.58
CA LEU A 140 3.10 -5.31 2.05
C LEU A 140 2.29 -4.11 2.51
N ASP A 141 1.37 -3.67 1.66
CA ASP A 141 0.38 -2.68 2.02
C ASP A 141 -0.73 -3.31 2.89
N THR A 142 -1.51 -2.45 3.54
CA THR A 142 -2.76 -2.87 4.17
C THR A 142 -3.82 -3.24 3.11
N PRO A 143 -4.84 -4.04 3.45
CA PRO A 143 -5.95 -4.31 2.52
C PRO A 143 -6.78 -3.08 2.11
N SER A 144 -6.65 -1.93 2.79
CA SER A 144 -7.17 -0.64 2.30
C SER A 144 -6.45 -0.14 1.06
N ALA A 145 -5.29 -0.71 0.78
CA ALA A 145 -4.47 -0.58 -0.41
C ALA A 145 -4.29 -1.95 -1.08
N LYS A 146 -5.38 -2.75 -1.16
CA LYS A 146 -5.36 -4.01 -1.91
C LYS A 146 -4.78 -3.78 -3.30
N TRP A 147 -5.26 -2.74 -3.96
CA TRP A 147 -4.78 -2.31 -5.26
C TRP A 147 -4.15 -0.93 -5.15
N THR A 148 -2.91 -0.81 -5.62
CA THR A 148 -2.17 0.45 -5.62
C THR A 148 -1.86 0.82 -7.07
N PHE A 149 -2.40 1.96 -7.52
CA PHE A 149 -2.08 2.56 -8.80
C PHE A 149 -1.01 3.64 -8.57
N ASP A 150 0.25 3.30 -8.85
CA ASP A 150 1.44 4.16 -8.69
C ASP A 150 1.70 4.89 -10.00
N ILE A 151 1.61 6.22 -9.96
CA ILE A 151 1.83 7.10 -11.11
C ILE A 151 3.14 7.86 -10.91
N CYS A 152 4.08 7.70 -11.86
CA CYS A 152 5.28 8.51 -11.90
C CYS A 152 4.95 9.90 -12.47
N VAL A 153 4.91 10.94 -11.64
CA VAL A 153 4.60 12.30 -12.10
C VAL A 153 5.83 12.95 -12.70
N ASP A 154 6.97 12.88 -12.00
CA ASP A 154 8.25 13.45 -12.42
C ASP A 154 9.41 12.80 -11.66
N GLN A 155 10.61 12.80 -12.22
CA GLN A 155 11.79 12.27 -11.55
C GLN A 155 13.09 12.85 -12.13
N SER A 156 14.15 12.85 -11.33
CA SER A 156 15.47 13.27 -11.78
C SER A 156 16.19 12.24 -12.64
N ASP A 157 16.06 10.97 -12.26
CA ASP A 157 16.62 9.80 -12.94
C ASP A 157 15.66 8.62 -12.72
N PRO A 158 15.64 7.61 -13.62
CA PRO A 158 14.78 6.46 -13.44
C PRO A 158 15.01 5.74 -12.11
N TRP A 159 13.95 5.58 -11.34
CA TRP A 159 13.97 4.86 -10.06
C TRP A 159 13.11 3.59 -10.17
N PRO A 160 13.72 2.39 -10.21
CA PRO A 160 12.97 1.16 -10.36
C PRO A 160 12.19 0.77 -9.10
N ILE A 161 11.13 -0.03 -9.29
CA ILE A 161 10.40 -0.72 -8.23
C ILE A 161 10.44 -2.22 -8.48
N SER A 162 10.63 -2.98 -7.42
CA SER A 162 10.72 -4.43 -7.44
C SER A 162 9.54 -5.04 -6.69
N PHE A 163 9.11 -6.20 -7.15
CA PHE A 163 7.96 -6.94 -6.64
C PHE A 163 8.27 -8.44 -6.62
N THR A 164 7.73 -9.17 -5.65
CA THR A 164 7.63 -10.63 -5.72
C THR A 164 6.48 -11.07 -6.64
N SER A 165 6.35 -12.38 -6.91
CA SER A 165 5.06 -12.96 -7.27
C SER A 165 4.01 -12.70 -6.16
N ILE A 166 2.72 -12.89 -6.49
CA ILE A 166 1.66 -12.89 -5.47
C ILE A 166 1.98 -13.96 -4.43
N ILE A 167 2.00 -13.56 -3.16
CA ILE A 167 2.21 -14.47 -2.04
C ILE A 167 0.91 -15.12 -1.61
N ASP A 168 1.02 -16.27 -0.95
CA ASP A 168 -0.10 -16.84 -0.23
C ASP A 168 -0.52 -15.90 0.90
N TRP A 169 -1.84 -15.77 1.08
CA TRP A 169 -2.36 -14.95 2.16
C TRP A 169 -1.91 -15.49 3.51
N PRO A 170 -1.37 -14.65 4.41
CA PRO A 170 -0.76 -15.14 5.62
C PRO A 170 -1.82 -15.70 6.59
N GLU A 171 -1.55 -16.88 7.12
CA GLU A 171 -2.45 -17.56 8.05
C GLU A 171 -2.06 -17.34 9.52
N THR A 172 -0.78 -17.06 9.78
CA THR A 172 -0.21 -16.74 11.10
C THR A 172 0.74 -15.54 11.04
N SER A 173 1.03 -14.94 12.20
CA SER A 173 1.97 -13.82 12.29
C SER A 173 3.42 -14.25 12.06
N ASP A 174 3.81 -15.40 12.60
CA ASP A 174 5.22 -15.83 12.64
C ASP A 174 5.72 -16.18 11.23
N ASP A 175 4.90 -16.91 10.47
CA ASP A 175 5.19 -17.27 9.08
C ASP A 175 5.43 -16.01 8.22
N LEU A 176 4.60 -14.99 8.42
CA LEU A 176 4.68 -13.74 7.68
C LEU A 176 5.95 -12.93 8.03
N VAL A 177 6.38 -12.92 9.29
CA VAL A 177 7.62 -12.23 9.70
C VAL A 177 8.85 -12.94 9.12
N ASP A 178 8.86 -14.27 9.15
CA ASP A 178 9.98 -15.05 8.62
C ASP A 178 10.07 -14.91 7.09
N GLU A 179 8.93 -14.90 6.40
CA GLU A 179 8.85 -14.62 4.97
C GLU A 179 9.35 -13.20 4.64
N TRP A 180 8.88 -12.18 5.36
CA TRP A 180 9.34 -10.79 5.17
C TRP A 180 10.87 -10.67 5.28
N ARG A 181 11.47 -11.29 6.31
CA ARG A 181 12.92 -11.32 6.50
C ARG A 181 13.61 -12.04 5.35
N ALA A 182 13.06 -13.17 4.91
CA ALA A 182 13.61 -13.91 3.79
C ALA A 182 13.59 -13.08 2.49
N VAL A 183 12.51 -12.35 2.19
CA VAL A 183 12.43 -11.48 1.00
C VAL A 183 13.44 -10.34 1.12
N LYS A 184 13.46 -9.64 2.26
CA LYS A 184 14.37 -8.51 2.52
C LYS A 184 15.84 -8.89 2.38
N GLU A 185 16.20 -10.11 2.78
CA GLU A 185 17.57 -10.63 2.73
C GLU A 185 17.89 -11.36 1.41
N GLY A 186 16.96 -11.39 0.45
CA GLY A 186 17.15 -12.07 -0.84
C GLY A 186 17.25 -13.60 -0.71
N ARG A 187 16.64 -14.19 0.32
CA ARG A 187 16.63 -15.63 0.61
C ARG A 187 15.28 -16.30 0.31
N ALA A 188 14.23 -15.54 0.02
CA ALA A 188 12.91 -16.09 -0.29
C ALA A 188 12.88 -16.72 -1.68
N ASP A 189 12.11 -17.81 -1.81
CA ASP A 189 11.88 -18.51 -3.08
C ASP A 189 10.68 -17.91 -3.83
N HIS A 190 10.75 -16.60 -4.10
CA HIS A 190 9.76 -15.87 -4.88
C HIS A 190 10.40 -15.35 -6.17
N ALA A 191 9.65 -15.41 -7.27
CA ALA A 191 10.08 -14.75 -8.50
C ALA A 191 10.07 -13.23 -8.28
N VAL A 192 11.21 -12.58 -8.46
CA VAL A 192 11.33 -11.12 -8.37
C VAL A 192 11.30 -10.51 -9.75
N HIS A 193 10.47 -9.49 -9.94
CA HIS A 193 10.42 -8.68 -11.14
C HIS A 193 10.63 -7.20 -10.79
N THR A 194 11.38 -6.50 -11.64
CA THR A 194 11.69 -5.09 -11.47
C THR A 194 11.21 -4.31 -12.68
N LEU A 195 10.47 -3.23 -12.43
CA LEU A 195 9.93 -2.35 -13.45
C LEU A 195 10.45 -0.93 -13.26
N THR A 196 10.64 -0.23 -14.37
CA THR A 196 11.06 1.17 -14.40
C THR A 196 9.93 1.99 -15.04
N LEU A 197 9.53 3.06 -14.38
CA LEU A 197 8.56 4.03 -14.88
C LEU A 197 9.30 5.23 -15.47
N GLU A 198 8.82 5.76 -16.60
CA GLU A 198 9.15 7.10 -17.07
C GLU A 198 8.11 8.12 -16.58
N PRO A 199 8.43 9.44 -16.55
CA PRO A 199 7.46 10.46 -16.17
C PRO A 199 6.19 10.43 -17.03
N GLY A 200 5.07 10.13 -16.40
CA GLY A 200 3.75 9.97 -16.99
C GLY A 200 3.29 8.53 -17.12
N ASP A 201 4.15 7.55 -16.86
CA ASP A 201 3.75 6.16 -16.75
C ASP A 201 3.05 5.87 -15.42
N ALA A 202 2.29 4.78 -15.40
CA ALA A 202 1.71 4.24 -14.18
C ALA A 202 1.81 2.71 -14.13
N LEU A 203 1.63 2.15 -12.95
CA LEU A 203 1.48 0.71 -12.75
C LEU A 203 0.36 0.40 -11.76
N LEU A 204 -0.27 -0.77 -11.91
CA LEU A 204 -1.20 -1.34 -10.96
C LEU A 204 -0.63 -2.63 -10.38
N PHE A 205 -0.47 -2.67 -9.07
CA PHE A 205 -0.01 -3.85 -8.35
C PHE A 205 -0.91 -4.18 -7.16
N SER A 206 -0.78 -5.39 -6.65
CA SER A 206 -1.49 -5.84 -5.46
C SER A 206 -0.68 -5.55 -4.20
N GLY A 207 -0.93 -4.40 -3.57
CA GLY A 207 -0.16 -3.95 -2.40
C GLY A 207 -0.25 -4.94 -1.24
N ALA A 208 -1.44 -5.49 -1.00
CA ALA A 208 -1.70 -6.38 0.14
C ALA A 208 -1.27 -7.85 -0.08
N SER A 209 -0.84 -8.23 -1.29
CA SER A 209 -0.46 -9.63 -1.61
C SER A 209 0.84 -9.73 -2.40
N GLN A 210 1.63 -8.66 -2.49
CA GLN A 210 2.89 -8.65 -3.22
C GLN A 210 3.94 -7.83 -2.47
N TRP A 211 5.00 -8.49 -2.01
CA TRP A 211 6.12 -7.77 -1.39
C TRP A 211 6.75 -6.86 -2.42
N HIS A 212 6.93 -5.59 -2.06
CA HIS A 212 7.47 -4.61 -2.99
C HIS A 212 8.38 -3.60 -2.31
N TRP A 213 9.32 -3.06 -3.08
CA TRP A 213 10.33 -2.13 -2.59
C TRP A 213 10.97 -1.31 -3.70
N ARG A 214 11.61 -0.22 -3.30
CA ARG A 214 12.54 0.56 -4.12
C ARG A 214 13.84 0.71 -3.33
N ASP A 215 14.96 0.32 -3.94
CA ASP A 215 16.28 0.62 -3.39
C ASP A 215 16.47 2.13 -3.19
N PRO A 216 17.47 2.60 -2.42
CA PRO A 216 17.71 4.02 -2.28
C PRO A 216 17.82 4.73 -3.64
N ILE A 217 17.14 5.87 -3.78
CA ILE A 217 17.09 6.63 -5.03
C ILE A 217 18.51 6.94 -5.56
N PRO A 218 18.80 6.68 -6.85
CA PRO A 218 20.13 6.91 -7.38
C PRO A 218 20.50 8.40 -7.36
N PRO A 219 21.78 8.74 -7.08
CA PRO A 219 22.23 10.12 -7.12
C PRO A 219 22.21 10.65 -8.56
N ALA A 220 21.61 11.83 -8.72
CA ALA A 220 21.50 12.51 -10.00
C ALA A 220 22.63 13.53 -10.17
N ARG A 221 22.90 13.95 -11.41
CA ARG A 221 23.84 15.07 -11.66
C ARG A 221 23.35 16.41 -11.07
N GLY A 222 22.05 16.54 -10.85
CA GLY A 222 21.40 17.73 -10.28
C GLY A 222 20.67 17.42 -8.97
N ARG A 223 19.50 18.04 -8.77
CA ARG A 223 18.62 17.69 -7.65
C ARG A 223 18.12 16.27 -7.84
N THR A 224 18.37 15.37 -6.89
CA THR A 224 17.74 14.05 -6.85
C THR A 224 16.33 14.15 -6.25
N PHE A 225 15.33 13.69 -7.01
CA PHE A 225 13.93 13.66 -6.58
C PHE A 225 13.12 12.64 -7.40
N CYS A 226 11.99 12.22 -6.86
CA CYS A 226 10.96 11.46 -7.57
C CYS A 226 9.60 11.82 -6.97
N ASP A 227 8.68 12.28 -7.80
CA ASP A 227 7.33 12.67 -7.41
C ASP A 227 6.37 11.58 -7.88
N LEU A 228 5.78 10.86 -6.92
CA LEU A 228 4.85 9.76 -7.17
C LEU A 228 3.47 10.10 -6.64
N LEU A 229 2.42 9.69 -7.35
CA LEU A 229 1.04 9.80 -6.90
C LEU A 229 0.45 8.40 -6.78
N PHE A 230 0.01 8.04 -5.57
CA PHE A 230 -0.52 6.72 -5.27
C PHE A 230 -2.02 6.80 -5.07
N PHE A 231 -2.77 6.01 -5.84
CA PHE A 231 -4.20 5.82 -5.67
C PHE A 231 -4.49 4.41 -5.18
N HIS A 232 -5.10 4.32 -4.00
CA HIS A 232 -5.42 3.06 -3.35
C HIS A 232 -6.89 2.72 -3.54
N TYR A 233 -7.14 1.46 -3.87
CA TYR A 233 -8.47 0.94 -4.12
C TYR A 233 -8.71 -0.32 -3.33
N ILE A 234 -9.99 -0.53 -3.02
CA ILE A 234 -10.50 -1.75 -2.42
C ILE A 234 -11.59 -2.34 -3.32
N PRO A 235 -11.88 -3.64 -3.20
CA PRO A 235 -13.03 -4.22 -3.87
C PRO A 235 -14.32 -3.50 -3.48
N GLU A 236 -15.18 -3.25 -4.46
CA GLU A 236 -16.44 -2.52 -4.25
C GLU A 236 -17.29 -3.15 -3.13
N GLY A 237 -17.80 -2.33 -2.21
CA GLY A 237 -18.62 -2.77 -1.09
C GLY A 237 -17.85 -3.34 0.11
N THR A 238 -16.52 -3.20 0.15
CA THR A 238 -15.68 -3.71 1.26
C THR A 238 -15.19 -2.64 2.23
N SER A 239 -15.58 -1.37 2.05
CA SER A 239 -15.19 -0.25 2.93
C SER A 239 -15.51 -0.45 4.42
N GLU A 240 -16.64 -1.08 4.78
CA GLU A 240 -16.89 -1.42 6.18
C GLU A 240 -15.99 -2.59 6.65
N LEU A 241 -15.76 -3.58 5.79
CA LEU A 241 -15.02 -4.80 6.11
C LEU A 241 -13.52 -4.54 6.30
N VAL A 242 -12.93 -3.63 5.54
CA VAL A 242 -11.50 -3.30 5.63
C VAL A 242 -11.14 -2.61 6.94
N GLN A 243 -12.12 -2.15 7.71
CA GLN A 243 -11.95 -1.39 8.94
C GLN A 243 -12.12 -2.28 10.18
N PRO A 244 -11.04 -2.64 10.91
CA PRO A 244 -11.14 -3.57 12.05
C PRO A 244 -12.14 -3.16 13.13
N ARG A 245 -12.32 -1.85 13.33
CA ARG A 245 -13.31 -1.27 14.26
C ARG A 245 -14.76 -1.72 14.00
N ASN A 246 -15.08 -2.17 12.78
CA ASN A 246 -16.42 -2.59 12.40
C ASN A 246 -16.67 -4.09 12.62
N TRP A 247 -15.62 -4.90 12.85
CA TRP A 247 -15.75 -6.35 12.85
C TRP A 247 -16.66 -6.89 13.96
N ALA A 248 -16.69 -6.24 15.13
CA ALA A 248 -17.60 -6.64 16.20
C ALA A 248 -19.08 -6.61 15.76
N LYS A 249 -19.47 -5.55 15.04
CA LYS A 249 -20.80 -5.40 14.45
C LYS A 249 -21.00 -6.37 13.29
N LEU A 250 -20.06 -6.43 12.35
CA LEU A 250 -20.20 -7.20 11.10
C LEU A 250 -20.32 -8.71 11.34
N PHE A 251 -19.58 -9.24 12.33
CA PHE A 251 -19.57 -10.68 12.62
C PHE A 251 -20.38 -11.05 13.86
N ASN A 252 -21.02 -10.07 14.51
CA ASN A 252 -21.77 -10.25 15.75
C ASN A 252 -20.94 -10.93 16.86
N VAL A 253 -19.72 -10.42 17.09
CA VAL A 253 -18.78 -10.87 18.13
C VAL A 253 -18.32 -9.64 18.93
N PRO A 254 -19.01 -9.31 20.05
CA PRO A 254 -18.74 -8.08 20.82
C PRO A 254 -17.28 -7.94 21.29
N GLU A 255 -16.59 -9.04 21.58
CA GLU A 255 -15.21 -9.06 22.04
C GLU A 255 -14.23 -8.50 21.01
N LEU A 256 -14.60 -8.45 19.73
CA LEU A 256 -13.79 -7.79 18.70
C LEU A 256 -13.75 -6.26 18.88
N ALA A 257 -14.61 -5.67 19.70
CA ALA A 257 -14.57 -4.23 19.99
C ALA A 257 -13.31 -3.80 20.76
N GLU A 258 -12.62 -4.76 21.40
CA GLU A 258 -11.33 -4.51 22.05
C GLU A 258 -10.18 -4.34 21.03
N ILE A 259 -10.38 -4.84 19.80
CA ILE A 259 -9.45 -4.67 18.68
C ILE A 259 -9.68 -3.27 18.12
N LYS A 260 -8.89 -2.31 18.62
CA LYS A 260 -8.91 -0.93 18.12
C LYS A 260 -8.62 -0.92 16.62
N GLY A 261 -9.37 -0.10 15.90
CA GLY A 261 -9.13 0.17 14.48
C GLY A 261 -7.74 0.74 14.25
N ILE A 262 -7.30 0.67 12.99
CA ILE A 262 -6.16 1.46 12.52
C ILE A 262 -6.76 2.82 12.21
N GLU A 263 -6.51 3.80 13.07
CA GLU A 263 -6.65 5.18 12.63
C GLU A 263 -5.56 5.34 11.56
N LEU A 264 -5.96 5.52 10.30
CA LEU A 264 -5.05 6.04 9.30
C LEU A 264 -4.52 7.33 9.92
N ALA A 265 -3.22 7.42 10.15
CA ALA A 265 -2.61 8.67 10.56
C ALA A 265 -2.86 9.65 9.41
N VAL A 266 -3.86 10.50 9.59
CA VAL A 266 -4.06 11.71 8.79
C VAL A 266 -3.11 12.78 9.31
#